data_AF-A0A2X2W635-F1
#
_entry.id   AF-A0A2X2W635-F1
#
_cell.length_a   1.000
_cell.length_b   1.000
_cell.length_c   1.000
_cell.angle_alpha   90.00
_cell.angle_beta   90.00
_cell.angle_gamma   90.00
#
_symmetry.space_group_name_H-M   'P 1'
#
loop_
_entity.id
_entity.type
_entity.pdbx_description
1 polymer ?
#
loop_
_entity_poly.entity_id
_entity_poly.type
_entity_poly.pdbx_seq_one_letter_code
_entity_poly.pdbx_strand_id
1 'polypeptide(L)'
;MNKKQIIEQLESLKENSEYSITEDSDPIWEKDVKALNAAIKIIKNVDSNKRNKEIYKKAISKYGLYAQIDMVFEEMSELQKELCKFKRGKSNISNIAEEIADVKIMLEQMELAFDIEDKVELQKDLKIKRLEERIKGE
;
A
#
# COMPACT_ATOMS: atom_id res chain seq x y z
N MET A 1 -8.68 2.59 26.25
CA MET A 1 -7.63 3.41 25.61
C MET A 1 -8.09 3.75 24.20
N ASN A 2 -8.17 5.03 23.83
CA ASN A 2 -8.61 5.44 22.49
C ASN A 2 -7.44 5.38 21.49
N LYS A 3 -7.73 5.41 20.17
CA LYS A 3 -6.70 5.31 19.11
C LYS A 3 -5.54 6.30 19.30
N LYS A 4 -5.84 7.53 19.73
CA LYS A 4 -4.83 8.57 19.97
C LYS A 4 -3.89 8.17 21.12
N GLN A 5 -4.44 7.71 22.24
CA GLN A 5 -3.68 7.21 23.38
C GLN A 5 -2.82 5.98 23.03
N ILE A 6 -3.32 5.08 22.16
CA ILE A 6 -2.55 3.93 21.70
C ILE A 6 -1.36 4.39 20.83
N ILE A 7 -1.58 5.32 19.88
CA ILE A 7 -0.51 5.85 19.03
C ILE A 7 0.56 6.56 19.87
N GLU A 8 0.16 7.41 20.81
CA GLU A 8 1.09 8.13 21.70
C GLU A 8 1.95 7.14 22.54
N GLN A 9 1.34 6.06 23.03
CA GLN A 9 2.08 5.01 23.73
C GLN A 9 3.08 4.28 22.82
N LEU A 10 2.69 3.94 21.58
CA LEU A 10 3.59 3.28 20.65
C LEU A 10 4.72 4.21 20.16
N GLU A 11 4.45 5.50 19.99
CA GLU A 11 5.45 6.51 19.63
C GLU A 11 6.47 6.72 20.76
N SER A 12 6.02 6.80 22.01
CA SER A 12 6.94 6.85 23.15
C SER A 12 7.76 5.57 23.32
N LEU A 13 7.18 4.39 23.09
CA LEU A 13 7.94 3.13 23.06
C LEU A 13 9.00 3.13 21.96
N LYS A 14 8.68 3.72 20.79
CA LYS A 14 9.64 3.87 19.69
C LYS A 14 10.80 4.80 20.06
N GLU A 15 10.52 5.99 20.58
CA GLU A 15 11.56 6.96 20.98
C GLU A 15 12.49 6.39 22.05
N ASN A 16 11.93 5.70 23.04
CA ASN A 16 12.71 5.03 24.08
C ASN A 16 13.57 3.89 23.53
N SER A 17 13.09 3.21 22.48
CA SER A 17 13.88 2.19 21.79
C SER A 17 15.05 2.84 21.03
N GLU A 18 14.80 3.87 20.21
CA GLU A 18 15.83 4.50 19.36
C GLU A 18 16.95 5.19 20.16
N TYR A 19 16.67 5.68 21.37
CA TYR A 19 17.68 6.32 22.24
C TYR A 19 18.72 5.35 22.82
N SER A 20 18.47 4.03 22.76
CA SER A 20 19.34 3.00 23.35
C SER A 20 20.34 2.37 22.36
N ILE A 21 20.46 2.92 21.14
CA ILE A 21 21.31 2.38 20.07
C ILE A 21 22.79 2.62 20.39
N THR A 22 23.53 1.54 20.64
CA THR A 22 24.99 1.48 20.45
C THR A 22 25.29 0.79 19.11
N GLU A 23 26.49 1.01 18.56
CA GLU A 23 26.90 0.53 17.21
C GLU A 23 26.83 -1.01 17.02
N ASP A 24 26.64 -1.78 18.09
CA ASP A 24 26.52 -3.26 18.10
C ASP A 24 25.08 -3.77 18.34
N SER A 25 24.06 -3.15 17.72
CA SER A 25 22.66 -3.49 17.99
C SER A 25 22.28 -4.91 17.50
N ASP A 26 21.66 -5.71 18.38
CA ASP A 26 21.26 -7.10 18.14
C ASP A 26 20.18 -7.22 17.01
N PRO A 27 20.29 -8.12 16.00
CA PRO A 27 19.33 -8.25 14.90
C PRO A 27 17.87 -8.50 15.32
N ILE A 28 17.66 -9.03 16.53
CA ILE A 28 16.33 -9.21 17.14
C ILE A 28 15.67 -7.85 17.38
N TRP A 29 16.43 -6.84 17.79
CA TRP A 29 15.93 -5.51 18.13
C TRP A 29 15.50 -4.71 16.89
N GLU A 30 16.23 -4.84 15.77
CA GLU A 30 15.83 -4.23 14.50
C GLU A 30 14.48 -4.78 13.99
N LYS A 31 14.24 -6.08 14.19
CA LYS A 31 12.97 -6.73 13.87
C LYS A 31 11.82 -6.20 14.72
N ASP A 32 12.05 -5.99 16.01
CA ASP A 32 11.03 -5.47 16.93
C ASP A 32 10.68 -4.00 16.63
N VAL A 33 11.67 -3.15 16.35
CA VAL A 33 11.47 -1.76 15.92
C VAL A 33 10.70 -1.70 14.59
N LYS A 34 11.01 -2.59 13.64
CA LYS A 34 10.28 -2.70 12.38
C LYS A 34 8.82 -3.13 12.59
N ALA A 35 8.58 -4.10 13.47
CA ALA A 35 7.23 -4.53 13.84
C ALA A 35 6.43 -3.41 14.52
N LEU A 36 7.05 -2.65 15.42
CA LEU A 36 6.43 -1.51 16.10
C LEU A 36 6.03 -0.40 15.10
N ASN A 37 6.93 -0.04 14.18
CA ASN A 37 6.63 0.93 13.12
C ASN A 37 5.49 0.46 12.21
N ALA A 38 5.44 -0.83 11.87
CA ALA A 38 4.36 -1.41 11.11
C ALA A 38 3.02 -1.30 11.87
N ALA A 39 3.00 -1.61 13.17
CA ALA A 39 1.81 -1.48 14.01
C ALA A 39 1.31 -0.03 14.10
N ILE A 40 2.21 0.94 14.31
CA ILE A 40 1.87 2.38 14.31
C ILE A 40 1.23 2.79 12.99
N LYS A 41 1.82 2.38 11.87
CA LYS A 41 1.32 2.69 10.52
C LYS A 41 -0.07 2.10 10.28
N ILE A 42 -0.28 0.83 10.67
CA ILE A 42 -1.59 0.17 10.59
C ILE A 42 -2.61 0.99 11.36
N ILE A 43 -2.34 1.29 12.63
CA ILE A 43 -3.29 2.00 13.51
C ILE A 43 -3.62 3.38 12.95
N LYS A 44 -2.63 4.13 12.46
CA LYS A 44 -2.84 5.44 11.82
C LYS A 44 -3.81 5.33 10.63
N ASN A 45 -3.65 4.30 9.80
CA ASN A 45 -4.41 4.14 8.55
C ASN A 45 -5.73 3.35 8.69
N VAL A 46 -6.04 2.76 9.85
CA VAL A 46 -7.27 1.97 10.06
C VAL A 46 -8.54 2.76 9.69
N ASP A 47 -8.64 4.04 10.08
CA ASP A 47 -9.86 4.83 9.84
C ASP A 47 -10.00 5.25 8.38
N SER A 48 -8.89 5.60 7.71
CA SER A 48 -8.88 5.92 6.29
C SER A 48 -9.21 4.69 5.46
N ASN A 49 -8.63 3.53 5.78
CA ASN A 49 -8.91 2.29 5.08
C ASN A 49 -10.37 1.88 5.25
N LYS A 50 -10.93 2.03 6.45
CA LYS A 50 -12.35 1.78 6.68
C LYS A 50 -13.23 2.72 5.85
N ARG A 51 -12.94 4.02 5.84
CA ARG A 51 -13.67 5.00 5.03
C ARG A 51 -13.60 4.67 3.54
N ASN A 52 -12.43 4.35 3.02
CA ASN A 52 -12.23 3.99 1.62
C ASN A 52 -13.03 2.75 1.23
N LYS A 53 -12.93 1.66 2.02
CA LYS A 53 -13.70 0.43 1.78
C LYS A 53 -15.21 0.68 1.74
N GLU A 54 -15.74 1.56 2.59
CA GLU A 54 -17.17 1.93 2.54
C GLU A 54 -17.54 2.73 1.27
N ILE A 55 -16.65 3.58 0.77
CA ILE A 55 -16.84 4.27 -0.51
C ILE A 55 -16.81 3.27 -1.68
N TYR A 56 -15.86 2.33 -1.66
CA TYR A 56 -15.72 1.28 -2.68
C TYR A 56 -16.96 0.39 -2.75
N LYS A 57 -17.46 -0.08 -1.58
CA LYS A 57 -18.73 -0.83 -1.52
C LYS A 57 -19.89 -0.06 -2.14
N LYS A 58 -19.97 1.25 -1.89
CA LYS A 58 -21.01 2.11 -2.48
C LYS A 58 -20.85 2.24 -4.00
N ALA A 59 -19.63 2.40 -4.50
CA ALA A 59 -19.36 2.46 -5.93
C ALA A 59 -19.76 1.15 -6.63
N ILE A 60 -19.30 0.01 -6.12
CA ILE A 60 -19.64 -1.32 -6.64
C ILE A 60 -21.15 -1.56 -6.58
N SER A 61 -21.82 -1.20 -5.47
CA SER A 61 -23.27 -1.37 -5.33
C SER A 61 -24.06 -0.49 -6.29
N LYS A 62 -23.59 0.75 -6.54
CA LYS A 62 -24.28 1.73 -7.39
C LYS A 62 -24.11 1.45 -8.88
N TYR A 63 -22.89 1.11 -9.30
CA TYR A 63 -22.53 1.00 -10.72
C TYR A 63 -22.44 -0.46 -11.20
N GLY A 64 -22.29 -1.41 -10.28
CA GLY A 64 -22.17 -2.84 -10.60
C GLY A 64 -20.73 -3.28 -10.83
N LEU A 65 -20.48 -4.58 -10.63
CA LEU A 65 -19.15 -5.19 -10.73
C LEU A 65 -18.52 -5.00 -12.12
N TYR A 66 -19.26 -5.31 -13.19
CA TYR A 66 -18.72 -5.22 -14.55
C TYR A 66 -18.34 -3.79 -14.93
N ALA A 67 -19.15 -2.79 -14.56
CA ALA A 67 -18.78 -1.39 -14.80
C ALA A 67 -17.51 -0.99 -14.04
N GLN A 68 -17.30 -1.50 -12.82
CA GLN A 68 -16.04 -1.25 -12.10
C GLN A 68 -14.85 -2.00 -12.72
N ILE A 69 -15.06 -3.18 -13.34
CA ILE A 69 -14.02 -3.87 -14.12
C ILE A 69 -13.65 -3.04 -15.36
N ASP A 70 -14.63 -2.48 -16.06
CA ASP A 70 -14.38 -1.61 -17.21
C ASP A 70 -13.56 -0.37 -16.80
N MET A 71 -13.87 0.23 -15.64
CA MET A 71 -13.05 1.32 -15.08
C MET A 71 -11.60 0.89 -14.84
N VAL A 72 -11.33 -0.32 -14.35
CA VAL A 72 -9.95 -0.82 -14.20
C VAL A 72 -9.20 -0.78 -15.54
N PHE A 73 -9.86 -1.16 -16.64
CA PHE A 73 -9.24 -1.14 -17.96
C PHE A 73 -8.96 0.27 -18.46
N GLU A 74 -9.86 1.21 -18.16
CA GLU A 74 -9.68 2.63 -18.46
C GLU A 74 -8.46 3.19 -17.73
N GLU A 75 -8.41 3.09 -16.40
CA GLU A 75 -7.30 3.64 -15.60
C GLU A 75 -5.94 3.00 -15.96
N MET A 76 -5.92 1.70 -16.25
CA MET A 76 -4.69 1.03 -16.71
C MET A 76 -4.22 1.56 -18.07
N SER A 77 -5.15 1.88 -18.97
CA SER A 77 -4.85 2.45 -20.28
C SER A 77 -4.35 3.90 -20.16
N GLU A 78 -4.91 4.67 -19.24
CA GLU A 78 -4.50 6.03 -18.91
C GLU A 78 -3.07 6.06 -18.35
N LEU A 79 -2.77 5.19 -17.39
CA LEU A 79 -1.42 5.00 -16.86
C LEU A 79 -0.44 4.57 -17.95
N GLN A 80 -0.82 3.63 -18.81
CA GLN A 80 0.01 3.21 -19.95
C GLN A 80 0.33 4.38 -20.87
N LYS A 81 -0.65 5.24 -21.17
CA LYS A 81 -0.51 6.45 -21.99
C LYS A 81 0.51 7.42 -21.38
N GLU A 82 0.42 7.71 -20.07
CA GLU A 82 1.36 8.64 -19.42
C GLU A 82 2.79 8.06 -19.32
N LEU A 83 2.95 6.76 -19.04
CA LEU A 83 4.26 6.10 -19.08
C LEU A 83 4.86 6.10 -20.49
N CYS A 84 4.04 5.95 -21.54
CA CYS A 84 4.50 6.07 -22.93
C CYS A 84 4.97 7.49 -23.26
N LYS A 85 4.31 8.53 -22.73
CA LYS A 85 4.78 9.92 -22.84
C LYS A 85 6.11 10.11 -22.11
N PHE A 86 6.27 9.52 -20.92
CA PHE A 86 7.50 9.60 -20.13
C PHE A 86 8.69 9.05 -20.90
N LYS A 87 8.54 7.84 -21.48
CA LYS A 87 9.59 7.21 -22.30
C LYS A 87 10.01 8.04 -23.51
N ARG A 88 9.16 8.95 -23.99
CA ARG A 88 9.44 9.85 -25.12
C ARG A 88 9.96 11.22 -24.67
N GLY A 89 10.21 11.42 -23.38
CA GLY A 89 10.65 12.70 -22.80
C GLY A 89 9.56 13.78 -22.77
N LYS A 90 8.27 13.38 -22.78
CA LYS A 90 7.12 14.29 -22.94
C LYS A 90 6.14 14.30 -21.75
N SER A 91 6.47 13.67 -20.62
CA SER A 91 5.54 13.53 -19.49
C SER A 91 5.68 14.59 -18.42
N ASN A 92 4.61 14.74 -17.66
CA ASN A 92 4.62 15.34 -16.33
C ASN A 92 4.58 14.22 -15.27
N ILE A 93 5.49 14.24 -14.29
CA ILE A 93 5.51 13.26 -13.18
C ILE A 93 4.21 13.34 -12.37
N SER A 94 3.58 14.52 -12.29
CA SER A 94 2.28 14.70 -11.62
C SER A 94 1.19 13.84 -12.25
N ASN A 95 1.13 13.79 -13.58
CA ASN A 95 0.12 12.97 -14.28
C ASN A 95 0.36 11.49 -13.97
N ILE A 96 1.61 11.02 -14.03
CA ILE A 96 1.92 9.62 -13.68
C ILE A 96 1.49 9.29 -12.26
N ALA A 97 1.68 10.22 -11.31
CA ALA A 97 1.26 10.02 -9.93
C ALA A 97 -0.27 9.93 -9.78
N GLU A 98 -1.01 10.74 -10.53
CA GLU A 98 -2.49 10.71 -10.61
C GLU A 98 -2.96 9.36 -11.15
N GLU A 99 -2.49 8.95 -12.33
CA GLU A 99 -2.91 7.68 -12.95
C GLU A 99 -2.52 6.45 -12.10
N ILE A 100 -1.39 6.51 -11.38
CA ILE A 100 -1.03 5.46 -10.41
C ILE A 100 -2.02 5.42 -9.24
N ALA A 101 -2.48 6.58 -8.77
CA ALA A 101 -3.46 6.65 -7.69
C ALA A 101 -4.81 6.07 -8.14
N ASP A 102 -5.26 6.39 -9.35
CA ASP A 102 -6.51 5.90 -9.91
C ASP A 102 -6.48 4.38 -10.12
N VAL A 103 -5.39 3.86 -10.70
CA VAL A 103 -5.16 2.42 -10.80
C VAL A 103 -5.16 1.73 -9.42
N LYS A 104 -4.51 2.31 -8.40
CA LYS A 104 -4.51 1.75 -7.05
C LYS A 104 -5.91 1.68 -6.46
N ILE A 105 -6.70 2.74 -6.60
CA ILE A 105 -8.10 2.77 -6.15
C ILE A 105 -8.87 1.65 -6.83
N MET A 106 -8.73 1.49 -8.15
CA MET A 106 -9.45 0.46 -8.88
C MET A 106 -9.02 -0.96 -8.52
N LEU A 107 -7.73 -1.19 -8.25
CA LEU A 107 -7.24 -2.48 -7.75
C LEU A 107 -7.78 -2.79 -6.34
N GLU A 108 -7.79 -1.81 -5.42
CA GLU A 108 -8.37 -1.97 -4.08
C GLU A 108 -9.88 -2.27 -4.15
N GLN A 109 -10.61 -1.67 -5.10
CA GLN A 109 -12.01 -2.03 -5.36
C GLN A 109 -12.16 -3.48 -5.82
N MET A 110 -11.27 -3.99 -6.69
CA MET A 110 -11.32 -5.39 -7.14
C MET A 110 -10.97 -6.36 -6.02
N GLU A 111 -9.96 -6.08 -5.22
CA GLU A 111 -9.60 -6.89 -4.06
C GLU A 111 -10.79 -7.03 -3.10
N LEU A 112 -11.51 -5.93 -2.87
CA LEU A 112 -12.72 -5.92 -2.04
C LEU A 112 -13.89 -6.65 -2.70
N ALA A 113 -14.11 -6.45 -4.01
CA ALA A 113 -15.22 -7.05 -4.74
C ALA A 113 -15.14 -8.58 -4.81
N PHE A 114 -13.92 -9.11 -4.89
CA PHE A 114 -13.66 -10.56 -4.97
C PHE A 114 -13.29 -11.20 -3.62
N ASP A 115 -13.16 -10.41 -2.55
CA ASP A 115 -12.72 -10.86 -1.23
C ASP A 115 -11.36 -11.59 -1.28
N ILE A 116 -10.36 -10.92 -1.85
CA ILE A 116 -9.03 -11.50 -2.17
C ILE A 116 -7.83 -10.67 -1.71
N GLU A 117 -8.02 -9.66 -0.86
CA GLU A 117 -6.94 -8.79 -0.32
C GLU A 117 -5.77 -9.62 0.24
N ASP A 118 -6.05 -10.60 1.12
CA ASP A 118 -5.03 -11.48 1.71
C ASP A 118 -4.30 -12.33 0.66
N LYS A 119 -5.01 -12.79 -0.38
CA LYS A 119 -4.42 -13.59 -1.47
C LYS A 119 -3.51 -12.74 -2.34
N VAL A 120 -3.89 -11.49 -2.61
CA VAL A 120 -3.06 -10.56 -3.39
C VAL A 120 -1.80 -10.21 -2.62
N GLU A 121 -1.89 -9.93 -1.32
CA GLU A 121 -0.71 -9.64 -0.50
C GLU A 121 0.27 -10.81 -0.46
N LEU A 122 -0.23 -12.03 -0.22
CA LEU A 122 0.60 -13.24 -0.28
C LEU A 122 1.30 -13.40 -1.64
N GLN A 123 0.58 -13.17 -2.74
CA GLN A 123 1.16 -13.25 -4.08
C GLN A 123 2.21 -12.16 -4.34
N LYS A 124 2.02 -10.94 -3.82
CA LYS A 124 2.99 -9.85 -3.91
C LYS A 124 4.29 -10.23 -3.19
N ASP A 125 4.21 -10.71 -1.95
CA ASP A 125 5.37 -11.13 -1.17
C ASP A 125 6.19 -12.21 -1.89
N LEU A 126 5.51 -13.24 -2.40
CA LEU A 126 6.15 -14.31 -3.17
C LEU A 126 6.86 -13.78 -4.43
N LYS A 127 6.24 -12.83 -5.14
CA LYS A 127 6.82 -12.25 -6.36
C LYS A 127 8.00 -11.34 -6.05
N ILE A 128 7.93 -10.55 -4.97
CA ILE A 128 9.04 -9.69 -4.52
C ILE A 128 10.23 -10.54 -4.10
N LYS A 129 10.00 -11.62 -3.33
CA LYS A 129 11.05 -12.55 -2.95
C LYS A 129 11.75 -13.15 -4.18
N ARG A 130 10.99 -13.58 -5.19
CA ARG A 130 11.54 -14.09 -6.45
C ARG A 130 12.36 -13.04 -7.21
N LEU A 131 11.93 -11.77 -7.18
CA LEU A 131 12.67 -10.68 -7.79
C LEU A 131 13.99 -10.43 -7.06
N GLU A 132 13.98 -10.45 -5.73
CA GLU A 132 15.19 -10.33 -4.91
C GLU A 132 16.20 -11.45 -5.20
N GLU A 133 15.73 -12.69 -5.29
CA GLU A 133 16.56 -13.85 -5.67
C GLU A 133 17.19 -13.68 -7.06
N ARG A 134 16.44 -13.15 -8.03
CA ARG A 134 16.95 -12.88 -9.39
C ARG A 134 18.07 -11.84 -9.38
N ILE A 135 17.88 -10.73 -8.66
CA ILE A 135 18.85 -9.64 -8.60
C ILE A 135 20.15 -10.07 -7.90
N LYS A 136 20.07 -10.93 -6.87
CA LYS A 136 21.25 -11.45 -6.17
C LYS A 136 22.03 -12.50 -6.96
N GLY A 137 21.38 -13.13 -7.95
CA GLY A 137 21.98 -14.13 -8.83
C GLY A 137 22.66 -13.56 -10.07
N GLU A 138 22.58 -12.23 -10.27
CA GLU A 138 23.35 -11.45 -11.26
C GLU A 138 24.69 -10.98 -10.66
#